data_AF-A0A7R9MQB9-F1
#
_entry.id   AF-A0A7R9MQB9-F1
#
_cell.length_a   1.000
_cell.length_b   1.000
_cell.length_c   1.000
_cell.angle_alpha   90.00
_cell.angle_beta   90.00
_cell.angle_gamma   90.00
#
_symmetry.space_group_name_H-M   'P 1'
#
loop_
_entity.id
_entity.type
_entity.pdbx_description
1 polymer ?
#
loop_
_entity_poly.entity_id
_entity_poly.type
_entity_poly.pdbx_seq_one_letter_code
_entity_poly.pdbx_strand_id
1 'polypeptide(L)'
;MATHDIRVFGSPWSAPKWMKTNNDLINGGTIKGAVGSEYWQIYAKYFVHYLNAYKAHNITHWGITVQNEPRASQRWNSMMYTAETTRDFVAKTLGPELEASGWGPDKLKLMVLDHNLDLVKEWVRVIFADKTAAK
;
A
#
# COMPACT_ATOMS: atom_id res chain seq x y z
N MET A 1 -29.36 -7.55 9.99
CA MET A 1 -27.99 -7.07 10.32
C MET A 1 -27.06 -8.28 10.33
N ALA A 2 -25.77 -8.09 10.05
CA ALA A 2 -24.80 -9.18 10.14
C ALA A 2 -24.75 -9.73 11.57
N THR A 3 -24.63 -11.05 11.71
CA THR A 3 -24.63 -11.72 13.03
C THR A 3 -23.22 -11.85 13.63
N HIS A 4 -22.21 -11.37 12.92
CA HIS A 4 -20.81 -11.42 13.30
C HIS A 4 -20.12 -10.10 12.89
N ASP A 5 -19.02 -9.79 13.56
CA ASP A 5 -18.18 -8.65 13.22
C ASP A 5 -17.61 -8.81 11.80
N ILE A 6 -17.88 -7.82 10.94
CA ILE A 6 -17.33 -7.76 9.58
C ILE A 6 -16.01 -7.00 9.60
N ARG A 7 -14.95 -7.63 9.11
CA ARG A 7 -13.66 -6.97 8.88
C ARG A 7 -13.59 -6.44 7.46
N VAL A 8 -13.38 -5.14 7.32
CA VAL A 8 -13.19 -4.49 6.02
C VAL A 8 -11.69 -4.46 5.69
N PHE A 9 -11.34 -4.88 4.48
CA PHE A 9 -9.97 -4.94 4.00
C PHE A 9 -9.86 -4.27 2.63
N GLY A 10 -8.81 -3.47 2.42
CA GLY A 10 -8.61 -2.71 1.19
C GLY A 10 -7.26 -2.99 0.52
N SER A 11 -7.22 -2.95 -0.81
CA SER A 11 -5.99 -3.08 -1.58
C SER A 11 -6.08 -2.18 -2.83
N PRO A 12 -5.09 -1.33 -3.13
CA PRO A 12 -5.10 -0.52 -4.33
C PRO A 12 -4.49 -1.28 -5.52
N TRP A 13 -5.12 -1.18 -6.68
CA TRP A 13 -4.56 -1.72 -7.94
C TRP A 13 -3.56 -0.77 -8.60
N SER A 14 -3.72 0.55 -8.44
CA SER A 14 -2.84 1.54 -9.07
C SER A 14 -2.97 2.90 -8.41
N ALA A 15 -1.88 3.66 -8.38
CA ALA A 15 -1.94 5.10 -8.17
C ALA A 15 -2.64 5.81 -9.36
N PRO A 16 -3.12 7.05 -9.17
CA PRO A 16 -3.58 7.90 -10.26
C PRO A 16 -2.54 8.00 -11.39
N LYS A 17 -2.99 7.95 -12.65
CA LYS A 17 -2.11 7.91 -13.84
C LYS A 17 -1.03 8.99 -13.84
N TRP A 18 -1.36 10.21 -13.41
CA TRP A 18 -0.43 11.34 -13.41
C TRP A 18 0.75 11.17 -12.45
N MET A 19 0.64 10.28 -11.46
CA MET A 19 1.71 9.92 -10.53
C MET A 19 2.64 8.85 -11.07
N LYS A 20 2.25 8.14 -12.15
CA LYS A 20 2.96 6.96 -12.64
C LYS A 20 3.93 7.29 -13.77
N THR A 21 5.05 6.56 -13.80
CA THR A 21 6.13 6.72 -14.81
C THR A 21 5.65 6.54 -16.24
N ASN A 22 4.61 5.72 -16.46
CA ASN A 22 4.00 5.47 -17.77
C ASN A 22 2.78 6.36 -18.08
N ASN A 23 2.35 7.23 -17.16
CA ASN A 23 1.13 8.04 -17.28
C ASN A 23 -0.14 7.24 -17.65
N ASP A 24 -0.21 5.97 -17.25
CA ASP A 24 -1.28 5.03 -17.59
C ASP A 24 -1.77 4.32 -16.31
N LEU A 25 -3.05 3.96 -16.26
CA LEU A 25 -3.62 3.16 -15.17
C LEU A 25 -3.30 1.67 -15.33
N ILE A 26 -3.15 1.21 -16.56
CA ILE A 26 -2.86 -0.19 -16.91
C ILE A 26 -1.39 -0.33 -17.34
N ASN A 27 -0.98 -1.51 -17.80
CA ASN A 27 0.38 -1.78 -18.31
C ASN A 27 1.50 -1.53 -17.27
N GLY A 28 1.21 -1.72 -15.98
CA GLY A 28 2.20 -1.58 -14.91
C GLY A 28 2.65 -0.13 -14.71
N GLY A 29 3.96 0.11 -14.79
CA GLY A 29 4.57 1.37 -14.34
C GLY A 29 4.69 1.45 -12.82
N THR A 30 5.39 2.47 -12.34
CA THR A 30 5.57 2.71 -10.89
C THR A 30 5.42 4.20 -10.58
N ILE A 31 5.42 4.58 -9.31
CA ILE A 31 5.33 5.99 -8.91
C ILE A 31 6.59 6.74 -9.36
N LYS A 32 6.41 7.96 -9.87
CA LYS A 32 7.50 8.83 -10.30
C LYS A 32 8.42 9.22 -9.13
N GLY A 33 9.72 9.25 -9.41
CA GLY A 33 10.73 9.70 -8.44
C GLY A 33 11.14 8.62 -7.45
N ALA A 34 12.12 8.98 -6.61
CA ALA A 34 12.64 8.09 -5.57
C ALA A 34 11.64 7.94 -4.41
N VAL A 35 11.60 6.76 -3.78
CA VAL A 35 10.78 6.55 -2.58
C VAL A 35 11.10 7.61 -1.53
N GLY A 36 10.06 8.23 -0.96
CA GLY A 36 10.17 9.38 -0.05
C GLY A 36 10.10 10.74 -0.73
N SER A 37 10.14 10.81 -2.07
CA SER A 37 9.91 12.05 -2.81
C SER A 37 8.44 12.47 -2.82
N GLU A 38 8.17 13.63 -3.40
CA GLU A 38 6.85 14.27 -3.44
C GLU A 38 5.70 13.31 -3.84
N TYR A 39 5.81 12.61 -4.97
CA TYR A 39 4.73 11.70 -5.41
C TYR A 39 4.49 10.53 -4.44
N TRP A 40 5.52 10.02 -3.78
CA TRP A 40 5.37 8.97 -2.77
C TRP A 40 4.67 9.50 -1.52
N GLN A 41 5.02 10.71 -1.08
CA GLN A 41 4.34 11.38 0.04
C GLN A 41 2.87 11.68 -0.27
N ILE A 42 2.59 12.17 -1.49
CA ILE A 42 1.21 12.36 -1.96
C ILE A 42 0.46 11.03 -1.97
N TYR A 43 1.11 9.94 -2.39
CA TYR A 43 0.45 8.64 -2.41
C TYR A 43 0.17 8.11 -1.01
N ALA A 44 1.08 8.30 -0.03
CA ALA A 44 0.81 7.96 1.36
C ALA A 44 -0.40 8.73 1.92
N LYS A 45 -0.52 10.03 1.62
CA LYS A 45 -1.69 10.83 1.96
C LYS A 45 -2.97 10.33 1.30
N TYR A 46 -2.89 9.79 0.09
CA TYR A 46 -4.03 9.18 -0.58
C TYR A 46 -4.62 8.01 0.22
N PHE A 47 -3.79 7.15 0.84
CA PHE A 47 -4.27 6.10 1.75
C PHE A 47 -5.01 6.69 2.96
N VAL A 48 -4.46 7.73 3.59
CA VAL A 48 -5.09 8.39 4.73
C VAL A 48 -6.46 8.99 4.34
N HIS A 49 -6.53 9.65 3.18
CA HIS A 49 -7.79 10.19 2.67
C HIS A 49 -8.81 9.09 2.39
N TYR A 50 -8.40 7.97 1.81
CA TYR A 50 -9.25 6.80 1.60
C TYR A 50 -9.83 6.27 2.91
N LEU A 51 -8.98 6.03 3.91
CA LEU A 51 -9.40 5.50 5.21
C LEU A 51 -10.35 6.48 5.94
N ASN A 52 -10.04 7.78 5.92
CA ASN A 52 -10.86 8.80 6.56
C ASN A 52 -12.22 8.97 5.85
N ALA A 53 -12.26 8.89 4.52
CA ALA A 53 -13.49 8.98 3.76
C ALA A 53 -14.45 7.82 4.12
N TYR A 54 -13.95 6.59 4.16
CA TYR A 54 -14.78 5.44 4.57
C TYR A 54 -15.21 5.52 6.03
N LYS A 55 -14.32 5.95 6.92
CA LYS A 55 -14.64 6.16 8.34
C LYS A 55 -15.76 7.19 8.53
N ALA A 56 -15.80 8.24 7.73
CA ALA A 56 -16.90 9.24 7.75
C ALA A 56 -18.27 8.63 7.40
N HIS A 57 -18.28 7.48 6.72
CA HIS A 57 -19.48 6.69 6.42
C HIS A 57 -19.65 5.48 7.35
N ASN A 58 -19.04 5.50 8.54
CA ASN A 58 -19.08 4.42 9.54
C ASN A 58 -18.49 3.09 9.07
N ILE A 59 -17.59 3.12 8.08
CA ILE A 59 -16.86 1.94 7.60
C ILE A 59 -15.41 2.06 8.05
N THR A 60 -15.01 1.24 9.02
CA THR A 60 -13.62 1.22 9.51
C THR A 60 -12.88 0.03 8.94
N HIS A 61 -11.77 0.28 8.26
CA HIS A 61 -10.88 -0.77 7.77
C HIS A 61 -10.16 -1.45 8.92
N TRP A 62 -10.21 -2.78 8.92
CA TRP A 62 -9.37 -3.62 9.76
C TRP A 62 -7.93 -3.67 9.24
N GLY A 63 -7.77 -3.66 7.92
CA GLY A 63 -6.44 -3.69 7.30
C GLY A 63 -6.42 -3.27 5.85
N ILE A 64 -5.22 -3.06 5.35
CA ILE A 64 -4.93 -2.75 3.95
C ILE A 64 -3.65 -3.46 3.49
N THR A 65 -3.46 -3.58 2.18
CA THR A 65 -2.15 -3.90 1.60
C THR A 65 -1.50 -2.68 0.97
N VAL A 66 -0.17 -2.73 0.81
CA VAL A 66 0.61 -1.66 0.16
C VAL A 66 0.26 -1.51 -1.33
N GLN A 67 0.02 -2.63 -2.01
CA GLN A 67 -0.25 -2.69 -3.45
C GLN A 67 -0.75 -4.09 -3.79
N ASN A 68 -1.85 -4.18 -4.53
CA ASN A 68 -2.30 -5.44 -5.14
C ASN A 68 -1.28 -5.91 -6.18
N GLU A 69 -0.84 -7.16 -6.10
CA GLU A 69 0.01 -7.83 -7.10
C GLU A 69 1.18 -6.96 -7.62
N PRO A 70 2.12 -6.52 -6.77
CA PRO A 70 3.17 -5.57 -7.12
C PRO A 70 4.18 -6.06 -8.17
N ARG A 71 4.17 -7.34 -8.55
CA ARG A 71 5.01 -7.89 -9.63
C ARG A 71 4.24 -8.03 -10.95
N ALA A 72 2.98 -7.63 -11.01
CA ALA A 72 2.14 -7.79 -12.18
C ALA A 72 2.04 -6.50 -13.02
N SER A 73 2.23 -6.65 -14.34
CA SER A 73 1.82 -5.68 -15.35
C SER A 73 0.64 -6.27 -16.11
N GLN A 74 -0.53 -5.62 -16.03
CA GLN A 74 -1.80 -6.18 -16.49
C GLN A 74 -2.49 -5.27 -17.50
N ARG A 75 -3.43 -5.85 -18.26
CA ARG A 75 -4.35 -5.13 -19.15
C ARG A 75 -5.48 -4.38 -18.41
N TRP A 76 -5.52 -4.48 -17.08
CA TRP A 76 -6.34 -3.67 -16.17
C TRP A 76 -5.43 -2.93 -15.19
N ASN A 77 -6.03 -2.22 -14.22
CA ASN A 77 -5.28 -1.41 -13.26
C ASN A 77 -4.14 -2.21 -12.63
N SER A 78 -2.91 -1.73 -12.77
CA SER A 78 -1.73 -2.40 -12.24
C SER A 78 -0.62 -1.39 -11.97
N MET A 79 0.17 -1.63 -10.93
CA MET A 79 1.33 -0.81 -10.57
C MET A 79 2.38 -1.69 -9.91
N MET A 80 3.63 -1.54 -10.36
CA MET A 80 4.72 -2.45 -10.03
C MET A 80 5.63 -1.90 -8.93
N TYR A 81 5.97 -2.75 -7.96
CA TYR A 81 7.00 -2.54 -6.93
C TYR A 81 7.92 -3.76 -6.82
N THR A 82 9.19 -3.52 -6.46
CA THR A 82 10.05 -4.59 -5.93
C THR A 82 9.84 -4.77 -4.42
N ALA A 83 10.44 -5.80 -3.84
CA ALA A 83 10.44 -5.99 -2.40
C ALA A 83 11.13 -4.81 -1.68
N GLU A 84 12.22 -4.28 -2.23
CA GLU A 84 12.96 -3.13 -1.70
C GLU A 84 12.15 -1.85 -1.82
N THR A 85 11.47 -1.62 -2.94
CA THR A 85 10.55 -0.48 -3.09
C THR A 85 9.43 -0.56 -2.04
N THR A 86 8.87 -1.75 -1.83
CA THR A 86 7.82 -1.96 -0.81
C THR A 86 8.36 -1.67 0.59
N ARG A 87 9.53 -2.23 0.96
CA ARG A 87 10.21 -1.97 2.24
C ARG A 87 10.42 -0.47 2.46
N ASP A 88 11.04 0.19 1.48
CA ASP A 88 11.37 1.60 1.58
C ASP A 88 10.12 2.46 1.68
N PHE A 89 9.05 2.13 0.95
CA PHE A 89 7.82 2.90 0.98
C PHE A 89 7.14 2.77 2.34
N VAL A 90 7.07 1.56 2.90
CA VAL A 90 6.55 1.32 4.26
C VAL A 90 7.38 2.07 5.30
N ALA A 91 8.70 1.88 5.30
CA ALA A 91 9.58 2.43 6.33
C ALA A 91 9.73 3.96 6.28
N LYS A 92 9.79 4.55 5.08
CA LYS A 92 10.17 5.96 4.89
C LYS A 92 8.98 6.89 4.63
N THR A 93 7.81 6.36 4.30
CA THR A 93 6.70 7.20 3.80
C THR A 93 5.34 6.75 4.32
N LEU A 94 4.84 5.58 3.91
CA LEU A 94 3.49 5.14 4.22
C LEU A 94 3.29 4.87 5.72
N GLY A 95 4.21 4.16 6.37
CA GLY A 95 4.14 3.87 7.80
C GLY A 95 4.10 5.14 8.65
N PRO A 96 5.09 6.04 8.53
CA PRO A 96 5.09 7.32 9.25
C PRO A 96 3.84 8.18 9.00
N GLU A 97 3.35 8.26 7.76
CA GLU A 97 2.16 9.05 7.43
C GLU A 97 0.88 8.45 8.04
N LEU A 98 0.73 7.11 8.03
CA LEU A 98 -0.37 6.42 8.69
C LEU A 98 -0.36 6.65 10.21
N GLU A 99 0.80 6.50 10.85
CA GLU A 99 0.96 6.75 12.28
C GLU A 99 0.63 8.21 12.65
N ALA A 100 1.22 9.17 11.93
CA ALA A 100 0.99 10.59 12.14
C ALA A 100 -0.48 10.99 11.95
N SER A 101 -1.19 10.29 11.05
CA SER A 101 -2.62 10.51 10.77
C SER A 101 -3.55 9.72 11.69
N GLY A 102 -3.01 9.02 12.71
CA GLY A 102 -3.80 8.29 13.69
C GLY A 102 -4.29 6.91 13.25
N TRP A 103 -3.70 6.35 12.19
CA TRP A 103 -3.92 5.01 11.62
C TRP A 103 -2.74 4.05 11.91
N GLY A 104 -2.15 4.14 13.10
CA GLY A 104 -1.06 3.25 13.53
C GLY A 104 -1.47 1.77 13.71
N PRO A 105 -0.50 0.91 14.07
CA PRO A 105 -0.65 -0.56 14.07
C PRO A 105 -1.71 -1.12 15.02
N ASP A 106 -2.10 -0.36 16.04
CA ASP A 106 -3.19 -0.70 16.97
C ASP A 106 -4.58 -0.58 16.31
N LYS A 107 -4.70 0.21 15.25
CA LYS A 107 -5.97 0.51 14.57
C LYS A 107 -6.07 -0.08 13.17
N LEU A 108 -4.94 -0.26 12.49
CA LEU A 108 -4.90 -0.70 11.09
C LEU A 108 -3.80 -1.75 10.89
N LYS A 109 -4.14 -2.88 10.27
CA LYS A 109 -3.16 -3.88 9.84
C LYS A 109 -2.67 -3.56 8.43
N LEU A 110 -1.39 -3.20 8.31
CA LEU A 110 -0.72 -3.03 7.03
C LEU A 110 -0.06 -4.34 6.62
N MET A 111 -0.41 -4.85 5.44
CA MET A 111 0.14 -6.09 4.89
C MET A 111 0.95 -5.82 3.62
N VAL A 112 1.93 -6.68 3.37
CA VAL A 112 2.84 -6.59 2.22
C VAL A 112 2.69 -7.82 1.32
N LEU A 113 3.34 -7.79 0.16
CA LEU A 113 3.26 -8.77 -0.93
C LEU A 113 1.93 -8.74 -1.70
N ASP A 114 0.83 -9.18 -1.09
CA ASP A 114 -0.50 -9.28 -1.75
C ASP A 114 -0.46 -9.91 -3.16
N HIS A 115 0.24 -11.04 -3.27
CA HIS A 115 0.53 -11.72 -4.52
C HIS A 115 0.80 -13.22 -4.29
N ASN A 116 1.38 -13.89 -5.30
CA ASN A 116 1.54 -15.33 -5.35
C ASN A 116 2.64 -15.85 -4.40
N LEU A 117 2.51 -17.12 -4.02
CA LEU A 117 3.34 -17.76 -2.98
C LEU A 117 4.83 -17.89 -3.35
N ASP A 118 5.16 -17.92 -4.63
CA ASP A 118 6.53 -18.02 -5.13
C ASP A 118 7.40 -16.81 -4.75
N LEU A 119 6.77 -15.64 -4.58
CA LEU A 119 7.43 -14.39 -4.20
C LEU A 119 7.63 -14.22 -2.69
N VAL A 120 6.97 -15.04 -1.86
CA VAL A 120 6.97 -14.91 -0.39
C VAL A 120 8.39 -14.92 0.19
N LYS A 121 9.25 -15.81 -0.31
CA LYS A 121 10.63 -15.92 0.21
C LYS A 121 11.44 -14.65 0.00
N GLU A 122 11.28 -14.00 -1.15
CA GLU A 122 11.96 -12.72 -1.45
C GLU A 122 11.39 -11.61 -0.57
N TRP A 123 10.07 -11.43 -0.58
CA TRP A 123 9.39 -10.36 0.15
C TRP A 123 9.68 -10.41 1.65
N VAL A 124 9.60 -11.60 2.24
CA VAL A 124 9.85 -11.78 3.67
C VAL A 124 11.30 -11.43 4.02
N ARG A 125 12.27 -11.91 3.23
CA ARG A 125 13.69 -11.64 3.48
C ARG A 125 14.01 -10.16 3.41
N VAL A 126 13.47 -9.44 2.44
CA VAL A 126 13.80 -8.03 2.23
C VAL A 126 13.12 -7.14 3.26
N ILE A 127 11.84 -7.37 3.54
CA ILE A 127 11.05 -6.48 4.41
C ILE A 127 11.35 -6.75 5.89
N PHE A 128 11.34 -8.01 6.32
CA PHE A 128 11.52 -8.33 7.74
C PHE A 128 12.98 -8.28 8.21
N ALA A 129 13.95 -8.14 7.29
CA ALA A 129 15.33 -7.81 7.65
C ALA A 129 15.50 -6.34 8.09
N ASP A 130 14.54 -5.46 7.75
CA ASP A 130 14.54 -4.05 8.14
C ASP A 130 13.58 -3.82 9.32
N LYS A 131 14.13 -3.45 10.48
CA LYS A 131 13.35 -3.27 11.72
C LYS A 131 12.34 -2.13 11.65
N THR A 132 12.57 -1.13 10.79
CA THR A 132 11.64 -0.01 10.60
C THR A 132 10.47 -0.44 9.75
N ALA A 133 10.73 -1.21 8.68
CA ALA A 133 9.67 -1.73 7.81
C ALA A 133 8.84 -2.86 8.46
N ALA A 134 9.46 -3.62 9.39
CA ALA A 134 8.85 -4.77 10.05
C ALA A 134 7.95 -4.43 11.26
N LYS A 135 7.86 -3.15 11.62
CA LYS A 135 7.17 -2.66 12.82
C LYS A 135 5.67 -2.49 12.56
#